data_AF-A0A3D2X6Y3-F1
#
_entry.id   AF-A0A3D2X6Y3-F1
#
_cell.length_a   1.000
_cell.length_b   1.000
_cell.length_c   1.000
_cell.angle_alpha   90.00
_cell.angle_beta   90.00
_cell.angle_gamma   90.00
#
_symmetry.space_group_name_H-M   'P 1'
#
loop_
_entity.id
_entity.type
_entity.pdbx_description
1 polymer ?
#
loop_
_entity_poly.entity_id
_entity_poly.type
_entity_poly.pdbx_seq_one_letter_code
_entity_poly.pdbx_strand_id
1 'polypeptide(L)'
;LKQYIKVAIDHKAHPILITPLYRRLFKEDGQLVEDTHLDYPDAMIALGNELKIPLIDLCAISKDLIKKTGDERSRKWFMHLEPMEYPNYPEGKNDNTHLKYDGAVTFAGIIAEELRKLGERYADLLLPIDGEKEDVALLID
;
A
#
# COMPACT_ATOMS: atom_id res chain seq x y z
N LEU A 1 -13.69 -5.83 10.84
CA LEU A 1 -14.00 -5.63 9.40
C LEU A 1 -15.49 -5.79 9.08
N LYS A 2 -16.16 -6.91 9.42
CA LYS A 2 -17.61 -7.10 9.15
C LYS A 2 -18.49 -5.92 9.57
N GLN A 3 -18.29 -5.38 10.77
CA GLN A 3 -19.01 -4.20 11.25
C GLN A 3 -18.81 -2.96 10.37
N TYR A 4 -17.57 -2.66 9.94
CA TYR A 4 -17.28 -1.51 9.08
C TYR A 4 -17.86 -1.68 7.67
N ILE A 5 -17.74 -2.88 7.08
CA ILE A 5 -18.37 -3.21 5.80
C ILE A 5 -19.88 -2.99 5.88
N LYS A 6 -20.51 -3.48 6.96
CA LYS A 6 -21.95 -3.30 7.18
C LYS A 6 -22.31 -1.82 7.26
N VAL A 7 -21.59 -1.03 8.05
CA VAL A 7 -21.86 0.42 8.18
C VAL A 7 -21.74 1.12 6.83
N ALA A 8 -20.71 0.81 6.03
CA ALA A 8 -20.56 1.39 4.68
C ALA A 8 -21.76 1.05 3.78
N ILE A 9 -22.16 -0.21 3.73
CA ILE A 9 -23.29 -0.68 2.92
C ILE A 9 -24.62 -0.06 3.39
N ASP A 10 -24.85 -0.02 4.70
CA ASP A 10 -26.06 0.59 5.30
C ASP A 10 -26.20 2.08 4.91
N HIS A 11 -25.07 2.75 4.68
CA HIS A 11 -24.99 4.16 4.23
C HIS A 11 -24.82 4.30 2.70
N LYS A 12 -25.10 3.25 1.92
CA LYS A 12 -25.01 3.25 0.45
C LYS A 12 -23.60 3.53 -0.09
N ALA A 13 -22.57 3.38 0.74
CA ALA A 13 -21.18 3.40 0.30
C ALA A 13 -20.78 2.04 -0.28
N HIS A 14 -19.68 2.04 -1.03
CA HIS A 14 -19.21 0.87 -1.78
C HIS A 14 -17.83 0.49 -1.27
N PRO A 15 -17.77 -0.37 -0.24
CA PRO A 15 -16.51 -0.70 0.39
C PRO A 15 -15.64 -1.55 -0.55
N ILE A 16 -14.34 -1.36 -0.42
CA ILE A 16 -13.30 -2.20 -0.98
C ILE A 16 -12.37 -2.61 0.16
N LEU A 17 -11.88 -3.84 0.12
CA LEU A 17 -10.83 -4.30 1.03
C LEU A 17 -9.47 -4.16 0.36
N ILE A 18 -8.47 -3.68 1.09
CA ILE A 18 -7.09 -3.62 0.62
C ILE A 18 -6.25 -4.33 1.69
N THR A 19 -5.60 -5.44 1.34
CA THR A 19 -4.75 -6.17 2.29
C THR A 19 -3.57 -5.28 2.72
N PRO A 20 -2.98 -5.48 3.91
CA PRO A 20 -1.87 -4.64 4.35
C PRO A 20 -0.67 -4.77 3.40
N LEU A 21 0.05 -3.68 3.19
CA LEU A 21 1.31 -3.67 2.45
C LEU A 21 2.33 -4.62 3.10
N TYR A 22 3.06 -5.39 2.30
CA TYR A 22 4.03 -6.37 2.79
C TYR A 22 5.18 -5.71 3.55
N ARG A 23 5.51 -6.22 4.74
CA ARG A 23 6.60 -5.65 5.53
C ARG A 23 7.95 -5.95 4.88
N ARG A 24 8.79 -4.93 4.71
CA ARG A 24 10.12 -5.03 4.09
C ARG A 24 11.14 -5.65 5.06
N LEU A 25 10.98 -6.93 5.40
CA LEU A 25 11.93 -7.67 6.23
C LEU A 25 12.69 -8.67 5.36
N PHE A 26 14.01 -8.50 5.29
CA PHE A 26 14.91 -9.41 4.59
C PHE A 26 15.69 -10.26 5.59
N LYS A 27 15.86 -11.54 5.25
CA LYS A 27 16.78 -12.47 5.92
C LYS A 27 18.21 -12.19 5.46
N GLU A 28 19.19 -12.75 6.16
CA GLU A 28 20.62 -12.62 5.83
C GLU A 28 20.96 -13.13 4.42
N ASP A 29 20.21 -14.11 3.91
CA ASP A 29 20.37 -14.68 2.57
C ASP A 29 19.72 -13.82 1.44
N GLY A 30 19.16 -12.66 1.79
CA GLY A 30 18.52 -11.74 0.85
C GLY A 30 17.09 -12.13 0.45
N GLN A 31 16.51 -13.17 1.06
CA GLN A 31 15.09 -13.49 0.87
C GLN A 31 14.20 -12.66 1.79
N LEU A 32 12.97 -12.36 1.37
CA LEU A 32 11.98 -11.78 2.27
C LEU A 32 11.58 -12.78 3.36
N VAL A 33 11.37 -12.28 4.57
CA VAL A 33 10.73 -13.02 5.66
C VAL A 33 9.29 -13.28 5.25
N GLU A 34 8.87 -14.53 5.40
CA GLU A 34 7.50 -14.97 5.09
C GLU A 34 6.53 -14.63 6.23
N ASP A 35 5.24 -14.55 5.91
CA ASP A 35 4.14 -14.42 6.90
C ASP A 35 4.29 -13.28 7.92
N THR A 36 4.88 -12.16 7.51
CA THR A 36 5.11 -10.99 8.40
C THR A 36 3.85 -10.36 8.98
N HIS A 37 2.69 -10.68 8.41
CA HIS A 37 1.36 -10.26 8.86
C HIS A 37 0.50 -11.43 9.35
N LEU A 38 1.08 -12.62 9.57
CA LEU A 38 0.35 -13.83 9.97
C LEU A 38 -0.86 -14.08 9.03
N ASP A 39 -1.95 -14.60 9.57
CA ASP A 39 -3.16 -14.97 8.82
C ASP A 39 -4.06 -13.77 8.46
N TYR A 40 -3.68 -12.53 8.80
CA TYR A 40 -4.56 -11.37 8.60
C TYR A 40 -4.88 -11.07 7.12
N PRO A 41 -3.93 -11.12 6.16
CA PRO A 41 -4.23 -10.95 4.74
C PRO A 41 -5.21 -12.01 4.23
N ASP A 42 -4.97 -13.29 4.58
CA ASP A 42 -5.82 -14.41 4.18
C ASP A 42 -7.23 -14.29 4.78
N ALA A 43 -7.34 -13.88 6.04
CA ALA A 43 -8.63 -13.61 6.67
C ALA A 43 -9.39 -12.46 5.98
N MET A 44 -8.69 -11.42 5.52
CA MET A 44 -9.29 -10.35 4.70
C MET A 44 -9.77 -10.85 3.35
N ILE A 45 -8.98 -11.68 2.67
CA ILE A 45 -9.32 -12.28 1.38
C ILE A 45 -10.54 -13.19 1.51
N ALA A 46 -10.53 -14.09 2.50
CA ALA A 46 -11.65 -14.97 2.80
C ALA A 46 -12.93 -14.18 3.09
N LEU A 47 -12.82 -13.09 3.84
CA LEU A 47 -13.94 -12.20 4.13
C LEU A 47 -14.49 -11.48 2.90
N GLY A 48 -13.61 -10.98 2.03
CA GLY A 48 -13.98 -10.35 0.76
C GLY A 48 -14.78 -11.31 -0.12
N ASN A 49 -14.32 -12.55 -0.22
CA ASN A 49 -15.02 -13.61 -0.95
C ASN A 49 -16.36 -14.00 -0.31
N GLU A 50 -16.40 -14.17 1.02
CA GLU A 50 -17.62 -14.49 1.78
C GLU A 50 -18.74 -13.47 1.54
N LEU A 51 -18.38 -12.18 1.62
CA LEU A 51 -19.33 -11.07 1.54
C LEU A 51 -19.47 -10.47 0.14
N LYS A 52 -18.76 -11.01 -0.85
CA LYS A 52 -18.70 -10.50 -2.24
C LYS A 52 -18.29 -9.02 -2.30
N ILE A 53 -17.31 -8.64 -1.49
CA ILE A 53 -16.71 -7.30 -1.46
C ILE A 53 -15.46 -7.31 -2.34
N PRO A 54 -15.31 -6.35 -3.28
CA PRO A 54 -14.09 -6.22 -4.05
C PRO A 54 -12.85 -6.08 -3.16
N LEU A 55 -11.73 -6.63 -3.62
CA LEU A 55 -10.50 -6.68 -2.86
C LEU A 55 -9.27 -6.42 -3.74
N ILE A 56 -8.32 -5.65 -3.20
CA ILE A 56 -6.98 -5.48 -3.76
C ILE A 56 -6.01 -6.22 -2.84
N ASP A 57 -5.33 -7.23 -3.37
CA ASP A 57 -4.30 -7.95 -2.63
C ASP A 57 -2.96 -7.22 -2.69
N LEU A 58 -2.90 -6.05 -2.05
CA LEU A 58 -1.68 -5.24 -1.98
C LEU A 58 -0.55 -5.99 -1.27
N CYS A 59 -0.85 -6.88 -0.34
CA CYS A 59 0.13 -7.73 0.34
C CYS A 59 0.94 -8.56 -0.66
N ALA A 60 0.27 -9.32 -1.53
CA ALA A 60 0.95 -10.11 -2.56
C ALA A 60 1.68 -9.23 -3.60
N ILE A 61 1.01 -8.20 -4.12
CA ILE A 61 1.58 -7.32 -5.16
C ILE A 61 2.84 -6.59 -4.65
N SER A 62 2.77 -6.04 -3.43
CA SER A 62 3.92 -5.34 -2.83
C SER A 62 5.05 -6.29 -2.46
N LYS A 63 4.75 -7.51 -1.99
CA LYS A 63 5.77 -8.54 -1.74
C LYS A 63 6.59 -8.82 -3.00
N ASP A 64 5.93 -9.04 -4.13
CA ASP A 64 6.59 -9.33 -5.40
C ASP A 64 7.44 -8.17 -5.88
N LEU A 65 6.94 -6.94 -5.76
CA LEU A 65 7.69 -5.73 -6.12
C LEU A 65 8.94 -5.55 -5.24
N ILE A 66 8.78 -5.68 -3.91
CA ILE A 66 9.89 -5.55 -2.96
C ILE A 66 10.93 -6.63 -3.20
N LYS A 67 10.49 -7.89 -3.39
CA LYS A 67 11.37 -9.03 -3.69
C LYS A 67 12.16 -8.80 -4.97
N LYS A 68 11.50 -8.36 -6.05
CA LYS A 68 12.14 -8.06 -7.35
C LYS A 68 13.14 -6.91 -7.24
N THR A 69 12.87 -5.94 -6.37
CA THR A 69 13.71 -4.75 -6.20
C THR A 69 14.95 -5.05 -5.35
N GLY A 70 14.80 -5.89 -4.34
CA GLY A 70 15.86 -6.28 -3.40
C GLY A 70 15.98 -5.36 -2.19
N ASP A 71 16.75 -5.78 -1.18
CA ASP A 71 16.87 -5.10 0.12
C ASP A 71 17.27 -3.63 -0.04
N GLU A 72 18.47 -3.37 -0.57
CA GLU A 72 19.03 -2.02 -0.63
C GLU A 72 18.15 -1.06 -1.44
N ARG A 73 17.82 -1.40 -2.69
CA ARG A 73 17.05 -0.52 -3.58
C ARG A 73 15.62 -0.27 -3.12
N SER A 74 15.01 -1.21 -2.38
CA SER A 74 13.65 -1.03 -1.86
C SER A 74 13.59 -0.05 -0.68
N ARG A 75 14.72 0.25 -0.02
CA ARG A 75 14.78 1.24 1.10
C ARG A 75 14.25 2.60 0.71
N LYS A 76 14.38 3.00 -0.57
CA LYS A 76 13.86 4.28 -1.07
C LYS A 76 12.35 4.48 -0.84
N TRP A 77 11.59 3.40 -0.67
CA TRP A 77 10.15 3.49 -0.41
C TRP A 77 9.79 3.58 1.06
N PHE A 78 10.70 3.18 1.95
CA PHE A 78 10.44 3.08 3.38
C PHE A 78 11.17 4.18 4.14
N MET A 79 10.84 4.37 5.41
CA MET A 79 11.50 5.31 6.32
C MET A 79 12.90 4.81 6.74
N HIS A 80 13.75 4.57 5.74
CA HIS A 80 15.21 4.53 5.84
C HIS A 80 15.69 5.93 5.50
N LEU A 81 15.93 6.69 6.55
CA LEU A 81 16.25 8.11 6.51
C LEU A 81 17.63 8.34 7.09
N GLU A 82 18.45 9.10 6.39
CA GLU A 82 19.69 9.61 6.94
C GLU A 82 19.42 10.70 7.99
N PRO A 83 20.33 10.92 8.96
CA PRO A 83 20.25 12.04 9.89
C PRO A 83 20.04 13.36 9.15
N MET A 84 19.12 14.18 9.67
CA MET A 84 18.74 15.48 9.09
C MET A 84 18.07 15.43 7.70
N GLU A 85 17.77 14.26 7.12
CA GLU A 85 17.02 14.14 5.86
C GLU A 85 15.59 14.70 6.01
N TYR A 86 14.96 14.46 7.16
CA TYR A 86 13.64 14.98 7.51
C TYR A 86 13.70 15.72 8.86
N PRO A 87 13.15 16.95 8.96
CA PRO A 87 13.18 17.73 10.22
C PRO A 87 12.57 17.01 11.42
N ASN A 88 11.55 16.18 11.19
CA ASN A 88 10.88 15.40 12.23
C ASN A 88 11.68 14.16 12.68
N TYR A 89 12.78 13.84 11.99
CA TYR A 89 13.67 12.70 12.27
C TYR A 89 15.14 13.16 12.22
N PRO A 90 15.59 14.04 13.13
CA PRO A 90 16.93 14.62 13.09
C PRO A 90 18.04 13.56 13.22
N GLU A 91 17.77 12.46 13.93
CA GLU A 91 18.69 11.32 14.07
C GLU A 91 18.59 10.29 12.92
N GLY A 92 17.73 10.54 11.93
CA GLY A 92 17.38 9.57 10.90
C GLY A 92 16.42 8.49 11.42
N LYS A 93 16.20 7.45 10.61
CA LYS A 93 15.33 6.33 10.97
C LYS A 93 15.66 5.11 10.13
N ASN A 94 15.56 3.91 10.71
CA ASN A 94 15.65 2.64 10.00
C ASN A 94 14.37 1.84 10.25
N ASP A 95 13.41 1.97 9.34
CA ASP A 95 12.06 1.44 9.53
C ASP A 95 11.55 0.77 8.24
N ASN A 96 11.09 -0.47 8.39
CA ASN A 96 10.65 -1.36 7.31
C ASN A 96 9.13 -1.43 7.12
N THR A 97 8.39 -0.59 7.85
CA THR A 97 6.93 -0.61 7.89
C THR A 97 6.34 0.69 7.38
N HIS A 98 6.88 1.83 7.81
CA HIS A 98 6.38 3.13 7.38
C HIS A 98 7.01 3.56 6.05
N LEU A 99 6.19 4.12 5.17
CA LEU A 99 6.62 4.63 3.87
C LEU A 99 7.14 6.06 3.99
N LYS A 100 8.11 6.42 3.14
CA LYS A 100 8.38 7.83 2.81
C LYS A 100 7.64 8.22 1.53
N TYR A 101 7.73 9.48 1.12
CA TYR A 101 6.97 10.04 -0.01
C TYR A 101 7.01 9.14 -1.25
N ASP A 102 8.19 8.76 -1.72
CA ASP A 102 8.36 7.90 -2.90
C ASP A 102 7.63 6.56 -2.77
N GLY A 103 7.62 5.97 -1.57
CA GLY A 103 6.88 4.75 -1.28
C GLY A 103 5.38 4.97 -1.30
N ALA A 104 4.90 6.02 -0.63
CA ALA A 104 3.48 6.37 -0.62
C ALA A 104 2.96 6.55 -2.05
N VAL A 105 3.66 7.31 -2.90
CA VAL A 105 3.31 7.50 -4.31
C VAL A 105 3.37 6.18 -5.09
N THR A 106 4.41 5.37 -4.91
CA THR A 106 4.57 4.09 -5.62
C THR A 106 3.40 3.14 -5.32
N PHE A 107 3.09 2.93 -4.04
CA PHE A 107 2.06 1.96 -3.64
C PHE A 107 0.64 2.52 -3.84
N ALA A 108 0.43 3.83 -3.72
CA ALA A 108 -0.82 4.46 -4.12
C ALA A 108 -1.08 4.31 -5.63
N GLY A 109 -0.04 4.44 -6.46
CA GLY A 109 -0.12 4.20 -7.90
C GLY A 109 -0.57 2.77 -8.22
N ILE A 110 -0.02 1.77 -7.52
CA ILE A 110 -0.45 0.37 -7.64
C ILE A 110 -1.92 0.20 -7.24
N ILE A 111 -2.35 0.79 -6.11
CA ILE A 111 -3.76 0.75 -5.68
C ILE A 111 -4.66 1.39 -6.75
N ALA A 112 -4.26 2.51 -7.34
CA ALA A 112 -5.02 3.18 -8.40
C ALA A 112 -5.12 2.31 -9.67
N GLU A 113 -4.04 1.64 -10.07
CA GLU A 113 -4.08 0.69 -11.19
C GLU A 113 -5.04 -0.48 -10.91
N GLU A 114 -5.02 -1.03 -9.70
CA GLU A 114 -5.93 -2.12 -9.31
C GLU A 114 -7.40 -1.66 -9.21
N LEU A 115 -7.66 -0.45 -8.68
CA LEU A 115 -8.99 0.16 -8.69
C LEU A 115 -9.53 0.32 -10.12
N ARG A 116 -8.68 0.69 -11.08
CA ARG A 116 -9.07 0.79 -12.50
C ARG A 116 -9.48 -0.57 -13.08
N LYS A 117 -8.80 -1.66 -12.69
CA LYS A 117 -9.13 -3.03 -13.12
C LYS A 117 -10.46 -3.53 -12.57
N LEU A 118 -10.91 -3.01 -11.42
CA LEU A 118 -12.21 -3.35 -10.83
C LEU A 118 -13.41 -2.76 -11.59
N GLY A 119 -13.18 -1.83 -12.52
CA GLY A 119 -14.20 -1.33 -13.45
C GLY A 119 -15.03 -0.17 -12.90
N GLU A 120 -16.21 0.02 -13.52
CA GLU A 120 -17.08 1.18 -13.32
C GLU A 120 -17.34 1.45 -11.82
N ARG A 121 -17.44 2.74 -11.46
CA ARG A 121 -17.57 3.28 -10.10
C ARG A 121 -16.30 3.31 -9.25
N TYR A 122 -15.30 2.47 -9.51
CA TYR A 122 -13.96 2.59 -8.89
C TYR A 122 -12.99 3.32 -9.81
N ALA A 123 -13.02 3.00 -11.11
CA ALA A 123 -12.22 3.69 -12.11
C ALA A 123 -12.59 5.18 -12.25
N ASP A 124 -13.87 5.53 -12.08
CA ASP A 124 -14.38 6.90 -12.23
C ASP A 124 -13.92 7.85 -11.10
N LEU A 125 -13.40 7.30 -10.00
CA LEU A 125 -12.80 8.09 -8.92
C LEU A 125 -11.38 8.55 -9.25
N LEU A 126 -10.75 7.96 -10.26
CA LEU A 126 -9.37 8.22 -10.63
C LEU A 126 -9.30 9.32 -11.69
N LEU A 127 -8.33 10.21 -11.53
CA LEU A 127 -8.00 11.16 -12.58
C LEU A 127 -7.53 10.42 -13.86
N PRO A 128 -7.74 11.00 -15.05
CA PRO A 128 -7.11 10.52 -16.28
C PRO A 128 -5.58 10.50 -16.11
N ILE A 129 -4.92 9.46 -16.61
CA ILE A 129 -3.45 9.31 -16.55
C ILE A 129 -2.75 10.42 -17.35
N ASP A 130 -3.51 11.03 -18.27
CA ASP A 130 -3.12 12.06 -19.23
C ASP A 130 -3.24 13.48 -18.65
N GLY A 131 -3.74 13.63 -17.41
CA GLY A 131 -3.88 14.90 -16.71
C GLY A 131 -2.54 15.44 -16.19
N GLU A 132 -2.47 16.76 -15.96
CA GLU A 132 -1.29 17.43 -15.39
C GLU A 132 -0.79 16.69 -14.14
N LYS A 133 0.51 16.39 -14.10
CA LYS A 133 1.14 15.82 -12.91
C LYS A 133 0.94 16.78 -11.74
N GLU A 134 0.47 16.26 -10.62
CA GLU A 134 0.26 16.99 -9.39
C GLU A 134 1.51 17.82 -9.05
N ASP A 135 1.33 19.13 -8.83
CA ASP A 135 2.43 20.02 -8.49
C ASP A 135 2.93 19.66 -7.10
N VAL A 136 4.14 19.12 -7.06
CA VAL A 136 4.81 18.68 -5.83
C VAL A 136 4.97 19.83 -4.82
N ALA A 137 4.92 21.08 -5.28
CA ALA A 137 4.94 22.26 -4.43
C ALA A 137 3.67 22.43 -3.58
N LEU A 138 2.55 21.81 -3.97
CA LEU A 138 1.27 21.87 -3.22
C LEU A 138 1.20 20.87 -2.06
N LEU A 139 2.19 19.98 -1.92
CA LEU A 139 2.24 18.93 -0.89
C LEU A 139 3.22 19.24 0.25
N ILE A 140 3.78 20.45 0.26
CA ILE A 140 4.69 20.91 1.32
C ILE A 140 3.85 21.76 2.29
N ASP A 141 3.43 21.16 3.40
CA ASP A 141 2.97 21.89 4.60
C ASP A 141 4.18 22.50 5.35
#